data_AF-A0A2V5QRB1-F1
#
_entry.id   AF-A0A2V5QRB1-F1
#
_cell.length_a   1.000
_cell.length_b   1.000
_cell.length_c   1.000
_cell.angle_alpha   90.00
_cell.angle_beta   90.00
_cell.angle_gamma   90.00
#
_symmetry.space_group_name_H-M   'P 1'
#
loop_
_entity.id
_entity.type
_entity.pdbx_description
1 polymer ?
#
loop_
_entity_poly.entity_id
_entity_poly.type
_entity_poly.pdbx_seq_one_letter_code
_entity_poly.pdbx_strand_id
1 'polypeptide(L)' 'GFSEVQLHQFLEKNSFREIEVSVVAREKQSPHFQTVFATGVK' A
#
# COMPACT_ATOMS: atom_id res chain seq x y z
N GLY A 1 5.94 6.41 -7.97
CA GLY A 1 4.91 5.62 -7.26
C GLY A 1 5.56 4.40 -6.64
N PHE A 2 4.82 3.67 -5.82
CA PHE A 2 5.25 2.40 -5.23
C PHE A 2 4.19 1.33 -5.51
N SER A 3 4.59 0.06 -5.61
CA SER A 3 3.65 -1.05 -5.64
C SER A 3 3.20 -1.44 -4.22
N GLU A 4 2.12 -2.21 -4.10
CA GLU A 4 1.67 -2.75 -2.81
C GLU A 4 2.77 -3.58 -2.13
N VAL A 5 3.52 -4.35 -2.91
CA VAL A 5 4.65 -5.16 -2.42
C VAL A 5 5.74 -4.26 -1.82
N GLN A 6 6.06 -3.14 -2.49
CA GLN A 6 7.04 -2.20 -1.97
C GLN A 6 6.55 -1.55 -0.66
N LEU A 7 5.27 -1.16 -0.59
CA LEU A 7 4.69 -0.60 0.63
C LEU A 7 4.71 -1.60 1.80
N HIS A 8 4.34 -2.87 1.54
CA HIS A 8 4.40 -3.94 2.54
C HIS A 8 5.83 -4.14 3.06
N GLN A 9 6.82 -4.27 2.16
CA GLN A 9 8.23 -4.41 2.54
C GLN A 9 8.75 -3.21 3.33
N PHE A 10 8.29 -2.00 3.01
CA PHE A 10 8.65 -0.80 3.77
C PHE A 10 8.13 -0.86 5.20
N LEU A 11 6.87 -1.25 5.40
CA LEU A 11 6.28 -1.39 6.74
C LEU A 11 6.95 -2.51 7.54
N GLU A 12 7.21 -3.66 6.92
CA GLU A 12 7.89 -4.79 7.55
C GLU A 12 9.30 -4.42 8.02
N LYS A 13 10.08 -3.70 7.20
CA LYS A 13 11.41 -3.18 7.57
C LYS A 13 11.38 -2.19 8.73
N ASN A 14 10.24 -1.57 8.99
CA ASN A 14 10.04 -0.65 10.12
C ASN A 14 9.40 -1.33 11.35
N SER A 15 9.50 -2.66 11.41
CA SER A 15 9.01 -3.53 12.49
C SER A 15 7.48 -3.57 12.65
N PHE A 16 6.72 -3.10 11.64
CA PHE A 16 5.28 -3.31 11.64
C PHE A 16 4.97 -4.79 11.39
N ARG A 17 3.92 -5.28 12.03
CA ARG A 17 3.35 -6.63 11.97
C ARG A 17 1.88 -6.51 11.60
N GLU A 18 1.27 -7.64 11.24
CA GLU A 18 -0.14 -7.68 10.82
C GLU A 18 -0.45 -6.63 9.73
N ILE A 19 0.49 -6.52 8.77
CA ILE A 19 0.40 -5.52 7.71
C ILE A 19 -0.67 -5.95 6.71
N GLU A 20 -1.69 -5.12 6.54
CA GLU A 20 -2.71 -5.30 5.52
C GLU A 20 -2.61 -4.13 4.52
N VAL A 21 -2.68 -4.43 3.23
CA VAL A 21 -2.59 -3.44 2.16
C VAL A 21 -3.75 -3.66 1.19
N SER A 22 -4.50 -2.61 0.87
CA SER A 22 -5.65 -2.67 -0.03
C SER A 22 -5.77 -1.45 -0.94
N VAL A 23 -6.18 -1.65 -2.19
CA VAL A 23 -6.56 -0.56 -3.09
C VAL A 23 -7.96 -0.07 -2.74
N VAL A 24 -8.06 1.19 -2.31
CA VAL A 24 -9.35 1.81 -1.96
C VAL A 24 -9.92 2.69 -3.06
N ALA A 25 -9.10 3.12 -4.01
CA ALA A 25 -9.54 3.86 -5.19
C ALA A 25 -8.67 3.59 -6.41
N ARG A 26 -9.28 3.61 -7.60
CA ARG A 26 -8.60 3.52 -8.90
C ARG A 26 -9.29 4.41 -9.92
N GLU A 27 -8.51 5.28 -10.57
CA GLU A 27 -9.00 6.14 -11.64
C GLU A 27 -9.04 5.40 -12.98
N LYS A 28 -10.13 5.59 -13.73
CA LYS A 28 -10.33 4.96 -15.06
C LYS A 28 -9.64 5.71 -16.19
N GLN A 29 -9.34 6.99 -16.00
CA GLN A 29 -8.66 7.82 -17.00
C GLN A 29 -7.15 7.67 -16.86
N SER A 30 -6.42 7.72 -17.99
CA SER A 30 -4.96 7.83 -17.96
C SER A 30 -4.57 9.07 -17.14
N PRO A 31 -3.63 8.95 -16.17
CA PRO A 31 -2.62 7.90 -16.03
C PRO A 31 -2.97 6.76 -15.05
N HIS A 32 -4.26 6.50 -14.78
CA HIS A 32 -4.75 5.39 -13.97
C HIS A 32 -4.22 5.36 -12.52
N PHE A 33 -4.30 6.50 -11.84
CA PHE A 33 -3.88 6.58 -10.45
C PHE A 33 -4.61 5.58 -9.56
N GLN A 34 -3.88 5.08 -8.56
CA GLN A 34 -4.40 4.18 -7.53
C GLN A 34 -4.09 4.77 -6.16
N THR A 35 -5.08 4.71 -5.28
CA THR A 35 -4.90 5.01 -3.85
C THR A 35 -4.89 3.70 -3.09
N VAL A 36 -3.86 3.51 -2.29
CA VAL A 36 -3.64 2.31 -1.48
C VAL A 36 -3.71 2.71 -0.01
N PHE A 37 -4.46 1.94 0.77
CA PHE A 37 -4.53 2.06 2.22
C PHE A 37 -3.76 0.89 2.84
N ALA A 38 -2.92 1.18 3.83
CA ALA A 38 -2.18 0.16 4.56
C ALA A 38 -2.32 0.35 6.07
N THR A 39 -2.51 -0.76 6.78
CA THR A 39 -2.53 -0.84 8.23
C THR A 39 -1.39 -1.71 8.72
N GLY A 40 -1.06 -1.59 10.01
CA GLY A 40 -0.10 -2.45 10.67
C GLY A 40 0.02 -2.10 12.16
N VAL A 41 0.41 -3.09 12.96
CA VAL A 41 0.69 -2.97 14.39
C VAL A 41 2.21 -2.85 14.57
N LYS A 42 2.69 -1.91 15.36
CA LYS A 42 4.13 -1.75 15.61
C LYS A 42 4.57 -2.45 16.89
#